data_AF-A0A0D6MBV8-F1
#
_entry.id   AF-A0A0D6MBV8-F1
#
_cell.length_a   1.000
_cell.length_b   1.000
_cell.length_c   1.000
_cell.angle_alpha   90.00
_cell.angle_beta   90.00
_cell.angle_gamma   90.00
#
_symmetry.space_group_name_H-M   'P 1'
#
loop_
_entity.id
_entity.type
_entity.pdbx_description
1 polymer ?
#
loop_
_entity_poly.entity_id
_entity_poly.type
_entity_poly.pdbx_seq_one_letter_code
_entity_poly.pdbx_strand_id
1 'polypeptide(L)'
;MITLILLLTFIAVAFAQLLMKRANLPPGPFPIPLLGNVPYIAYFAVRNGGIVEVLRSLKKKYGRVFTIWFGPVPTVHITDLEVAQDAMMNHGANYSDRWVPYLLHLTRNGMGIVASNGNHWLHHRRFSLHVLRNFGLGRNIIEERIMEEFNLNDDFFAMKRKVDNIANKVSFLDLFAHKFMLSIPLLRRRYDRILGPFYQLKAYIRGQLERRKADIAAGKHLLDEEGRDYVDAYLIKMAQEMKENPKDTYFTSVTLPGLAGKSVLQAMTKVCPCRDMIARLAEIGMKNSAIPPKLGVSLGTVQKVLKQ
;
A
#
# COMPACT_ATOMS: atom_id res chain seq x y z
N MET A 1 4.83 31.76 -30.43
CA MET A 1 5.91 32.32 -29.59
C MET A 1 5.58 32.24 -28.10
N ILE A 2 4.45 32.78 -27.64
CA ILE A 2 4.03 32.73 -26.21
C ILE A 2 3.89 31.29 -25.69
N THR A 3 3.27 30.38 -26.45
CA THR A 3 3.14 28.96 -26.08
C THR A 3 4.49 28.26 -25.91
N LEU A 4 5.46 28.59 -26.76
CA LEU A 4 6.82 28.04 -26.70
C LEU A 4 7.58 28.55 -25.47
N ILE A 5 7.42 29.84 -25.15
CA ILE A 5 7.98 30.45 -23.95
C ILE A 5 7.38 29.80 -22.69
N LEU A 6 6.04 29.63 -22.64
CA LEU A 6 5.36 28.96 -21.52
C LEU A 6 5.79 27.49 -21.36
N LEU A 7 6.01 26.78 -22.46
CA LEU A 7 6.51 25.40 -22.43
C LEU A 7 7.95 25.34 -21.89
N LEU A 8 8.83 26.22 -22.38
CA LEU A 8 10.23 26.28 -21.94
C LEU A 8 10.34 26.69 -20.47
N THR A 9 9.55 27.67 -20.01
CA THR A 9 9.52 28.05 -18.59
C THR A 9 8.99 26.93 -17.72
N PHE A 10 7.93 26.23 -18.15
CA PHE A 10 7.42 25.06 -17.45
C PHE A 10 8.49 23.96 -17.32
N ILE A 11 9.21 23.66 -18.40
CA ILE A 11 10.32 22.67 -18.39
C ILE A 11 11.43 23.13 -17.46
N ALA A 12 11.84 24.40 -17.51
CA ALA A 12 12.88 24.95 -16.65
C ALA A 12 12.49 24.88 -15.16
N VAL A 13 11.24 25.23 -14.81
CA VAL A 13 10.72 25.12 -13.44
C VAL A 13 10.67 23.66 -12.99
N ALA A 14 10.16 22.75 -13.83
CA ALA A 14 10.10 21.33 -13.52
C ALA A 14 11.51 20.74 -13.30
N PHE A 15 12.47 21.17 -14.12
CA PHE A 15 13.87 20.75 -13.98
C PHE A 15 14.52 21.31 -12.72
N ALA A 16 14.30 22.60 -12.40
CA ALA A 16 14.78 23.20 -11.16
C ALA A 16 14.20 22.48 -9.93
N GLN A 17 12.90 22.18 -9.93
CA GLN A 17 12.26 21.40 -8.88
C GLN A 17 12.86 20.00 -8.73
N LEU A 18 13.17 19.33 -9.85
CA LEU A 18 13.82 18.02 -9.84
C LEU A 18 15.21 18.09 -9.21
N LEU A 19 16.01 19.09 -9.57
CA LEU A 19 17.35 19.31 -9.00
C LEU A 19 17.28 19.61 -7.50
N MET A 20 16.36 20.48 -7.07
CA MET A 20 16.17 20.81 -5.65
C MET A 20 15.78 19.59 -4.83
N LYS A 21 14.83 18.76 -5.33
CA LYS A 21 14.46 17.52 -4.64
C LYS A 21 15.61 16.53 -4.56
N ARG A 22 16.42 16.44 -5.62
CA ARG A 22 17.58 15.53 -5.68
C ARG A 22 18.70 15.96 -4.72
N ALA A 23 18.87 17.25 -4.47
CA ALA A 23 19.93 17.76 -3.60
C ALA A 23 19.86 17.21 -2.16
N ASN A 24 18.66 16.87 -1.68
CA ASN A 24 18.44 16.32 -0.33
C ASN A 24 18.42 14.78 -0.29
N LEU A 25 18.73 14.11 -1.39
CA LEU A 25 18.64 12.66 -1.51
C LEU A 25 20.01 12.02 -1.70
N PRO A 26 20.18 10.73 -1.33
CA PRO A 26 21.38 9.96 -1.62
C PRO A 26 21.73 9.99 -3.12
N PRO A 27 23.02 9.80 -3.48
CA PRO A 27 23.46 9.84 -4.86
C PRO A 27 22.74 8.80 -5.72
N GLY A 28 22.64 9.04 -7.03
CA GLY A 28 21.95 8.13 -7.93
C GLY A 28 21.98 8.59 -9.38
N PRO A 29 21.57 7.72 -10.31
CA PRO A 29 21.50 8.03 -11.73
C PRO A 29 20.60 9.22 -11.99
N PHE A 30 20.99 10.09 -12.94
CA PHE A 30 20.25 11.31 -13.23
C PHE A 30 18.84 10.96 -13.76
N PRO A 31 17.76 11.44 -13.12
CA PRO A 31 16.40 11.17 -13.58
C PRO A 31 16.05 12.01 -14.82
N ILE A 32 15.41 11.38 -15.80
CA ILE A 32 14.79 12.10 -16.91
C ILE A 32 13.49 12.73 -16.39
N PRO A 33 13.18 14.01 -16.69
CA PRO A 33 11.91 14.60 -16.29
C PRO A 33 10.72 13.71 -16.65
N LEU A 34 9.74 13.61 -15.75
CA LEU A 34 8.54 12.78 -15.83
C LEU A 34 8.76 11.24 -15.81
N LEU A 35 9.78 10.73 -16.50
CA LEU A 35 10.04 9.28 -16.63
C LEU A 35 10.97 8.72 -15.55
N GLY A 36 11.73 9.59 -14.88
CA GLY A 36 12.74 9.20 -13.91
C GLY A 36 13.84 8.33 -14.54
N ASN A 37 14.17 7.23 -13.89
CA ASN A 37 15.17 6.25 -14.32
C ASN A 37 14.54 5.01 -14.97
N VAL A 38 13.22 4.99 -15.22
CA VAL A 38 12.52 3.83 -15.78
C VAL A 38 13.10 3.39 -17.13
N PRO A 39 13.35 4.28 -18.12
CA PRO A 39 13.91 3.85 -19.41
C PRO A 39 15.30 3.23 -19.27
N TYR A 40 16.14 3.83 -18.41
CA TYR A 40 17.47 3.32 -18.09
C TYR A 40 17.37 1.91 -17.50
N ILE A 41 16.54 1.72 -16.48
CA ILE A 41 16.37 0.44 -15.80
C ILE A 41 15.79 -0.62 -16.75
N ALA A 42 14.78 -0.27 -17.53
CA ALA A 42 14.15 -1.19 -18.49
C ALA A 42 15.17 -1.68 -19.53
N TYR A 43 15.95 -0.76 -20.11
CA TYR A 43 16.99 -1.10 -21.08
C TYR A 43 18.06 -2.02 -20.49
N PHE A 44 18.63 -1.67 -19.34
CA PHE A 44 19.68 -2.47 -18.71
C PHE A 44 19.15 -3.80 -18.15
N ALA A 45 17.90 -3.87 -17.68
CA ALA A 45 17.30 -5.10 -17.21
C ALA A 45 17.12 -6.11 -18.35
N VAL A 46 16.68 -5.67 -19.53
CA VAL A 46 16.58 -6.55 -20.71
C VAL A 46 17.97 -6.98 -21.19
N ARG A 47 18.95 -6.07 -21.19
CA ARG A 47 20.31 -6.35 -21.70
C ARG A 47 21.15 -7.24 -20.77
N ASN A 48 21.00 -7.09 -19.45
CA ASN A 48 21.92 -7.67 -18.46
C ASN A 48 21.29 -8.80 -17.63
N GLY A 49 20.15 -9.37 -18.05
CA GLY A 49 19.56 -10.53 -17.38
C GLY A 49 18.70 -10.21 -16.15
N GLY A 50 18.13 -9.00 -16.05
CA GLY A 50 17.08 -8.65 -15.09
C GLY A 50 17.41 -7.49 -14.15
N ILE A 51 16.42 -7.13 -13.32
CA ILE A 51 16.49 -5.98 -12.39
C ILE A 51 17.60 -6.13 -11.35
N VAL A 52 17.89 -7.35 -10.89
CA VAL A 52 18.90 -7.61 -9.86
C VAL A 52 20.30 -7.21 -10.35
N GLU A 53 20.63 -7.47 -11.62
CA GLU A 53 21.92 -7.06 -12.19
C GLU A 53 22.03 -5.53 -12.32
N VAL A 54 20.93 -4.87 -12.67
CA VAL A 54 20.87 -3.40 -12.70
C VAL A 54 21.12 -2.82 -11.31
N LEU A 55 20.48 -3.37 -10.27
CA LEU A 55 20.72 -2.92 -8.90
C LEU A 55 22.16 -3.19 -8.44
N ARG A 56 22.76 -4.31 -8.85
CA ARG A 56 24.16 -4.63 -8.56
C ARG A 56 25.12 -3.65 -9.22
N SER A 57 24.88 -3.27 -10.48
CA SER A 57 25.73 -2.29 -11.18
C SER A 57 25.58 -0.88 -10.59
N LEU A 58 24.37 -0.50 -10.17
CA LEU A 58 24.12 0.75 -9.46
C LEU A 58 24.80 0.77 -8.08
N LYS A 59 24.75 -0.34 -7.32
CA LYS A 59 25.50 -0.48 -6.06
C LYS A 59 27.00 -0.27 -6.27
N LYS A 60 27.58 -0.88 -7.31
CA LYS A 60 29.01 -0.70 -7.63
C LYS A 60 29.37 0.76 -7.95
N LYS A 61 28.45 1.51 -8.58
CA LYS A 61 28.69 2.90 -9.01
C LYS A 61 28.39 3.95 -7.96
N TYR A 62 27.30 3.79 -7.19
CA TYR A 62 26.78 4.80 -6.26
C TYR A 62 26.97 4.41 -4.79
N GLY A 63 27.37 3.18 -4.51
CA GLY A 63 27.68 2.69 -3.17
C GLY A 63 26.50 2.01 -2.47
N ARG A 64 26.56 1.99 -1.13
CA ARG A 64 25.65 1.22 -0.26
C ARG A 64 24.20 1.71 -0.28
N VAL A 65 24.01 3.02 -0.42
CA VAL A 65 22.70 3.67 -0.43
C VAL A 65 22.61 4.61 -1.62
N PHE A 66 21.59 4.45 -2.45
CA PHE A 66 21.41 5.28 -3.64
C PHE A 66 19.93 5.50 -3.99
N THR A 67 19.66 6.52 -4.79
CA THR A 67 18.30 6.92 -5.18
C THR A 67 17.98 6.49 -6.60
N ILE A 68 16.83 5.85 -6.80
CA ILE A 68 16.24 5.58 -8.10
C ILE A 68 14.91 6.33 -8.20
N TRP A 69 14.66 7.01 -9.31
CA TRP A 69 13.37 7.66 -9.58
C TRP A 69 12.50 6.78 -10.46
N PHE A 70 11.29 6.48 -10.00
CA PHE A 70 10.25 5.84 -10.79
C PHE A 70 9.24 6.90 -11.22
N GLY A 71 9.44 7.43 -12.43
CA GLY A 71 8.74 8.63 -12.85
C GLY A 71 9.04 9.80 -11.92
N PRO A 72 8.02 10.45 -11.33
CA PRO A 72 8.21 11.54 -10.38
C PRO A 72 8.50 11.09 -8.94
N VAL A 73 8.47 9.78 -8.65
CA VAL A 73 8.59 9.23 -7.28
C VAL A 73 10.04 8.79 -7.01
N PRO A 74 10.77 9.46 -6.10
CA PRO A 74 12.08 9.00 -5.68
C PRO A 74 11.96 7.80 -4.73
N THR A 75 12.84 6.82 -4.89
CA THR A 75 12.97 5.65 -4.02
C THR A 75 14.42 5.50 -3.59
N VAL A 76 14.64 5.35 -2.29
CA VAL A 76 15.97 5.12 -1.72
C VAL A 76 16.18 3.63 -1.56
N HIS A 77 17.27 3.12 -2.13
CA HIS A 77 17.64 1.71 -2.11
C HIS A 77 18.79 1.52 -1.14
N ILE A 78 18.55 0.73 -0.09
CA ILE A 78 19.58 0.28 0.84
C ILE A 78 20.04 -1.10 0.36
N THR A 79 21.31 -1.21 -0.02
CA THR A 79 21.86 -2.43 -0.64
C THR A 79 22.95 -3.08 0.20
N ASP A 80 23.05 -2.67 1.46
CA ASP A 80 24.03 -3.13 2.43
C ASP A 80 23.33 -3.67 3.68
N LEU A 81 23.81 -4.80 4.19
CA LEU A 81 23.13 -5.51 5.28
C LEU A 81 23.17 -4.72 6.58
N GLU A 82 24.32 -4.14 6.93
CA GLU A 82 24.48 -3.39 8.18
C GLU A 82 23.57 -2.15 8.19
N VAL A 83 23.54 -1.42 7.07
CA VAL A 83 22.66 -0.24 6.92
C VAL A 83 21.19 -0.64 6.93
N ALA A 84 20.82 -1.76 6.28
CA ALA A 84 19.44 -2.24 6.29
C ALA A 84 19.00 -2.66 7.70
N GLN A 85 19.88 -3.33 8.43
CA GLN A 85 19.67 -3.73 9.82
C GLN A 85 19.48 -2.52 10.73
N ASP A 86 20.37 -1.52 10.66
CA ASP A 86 20.26 -0.30 11.45
C ASP A 86 18.97 0.48 11.13
N ALA A 87 18.64 0.62 9.84
CA ALA A 87 17.42 1.30 9.41
C ALA A 87 16.15 0.56 9.88
N MET A 88 16.08 -0.76 9.71
CA MET A 88 14.85 -1.51 9.99
C MET A 88 14.68 -1.89 11.47
N MET A 89 15.76 -2.01 12.24
CA MET A 89 15.70 -2.38 13.66
C MET A 89 15.80 -1.16 14.58
N ASN A 90 16.88 -0.38 14.48
CA ASN A 90 17.10 0.76 15.39
C ASN A 90 16.19 1.94 15.03
N HIS A 91 15.94 2.15 13.74
CA HIS A 91 15.10 3.23 13.22
C HIS A 91 13.76 2.75 12.64
N GLY A 92 13.32 1.53 12.97
CA GLY A 92 12.19 0.87 12.33
C GLY A 92 10.87 1.66 12.36
N ALA A 93 10.64 2.50 13.38
CA ALA A 93 9.47 3.38 13.45
C ALA A 93 9.40 4.35 12.26
N ASN A 94 10.55 4.88 11.81
CA ASN A 94 10.65 5.83 10.69
C ASN A 94 10.37 5.16 9.33
N TYR A 95 10.48 3.84 9.25
CA TYR A 95 10.31 3.05 8.03
C TYR A 95 9.14 2.06 8.14
N SER A 96 8.23 2.29 9.09
CA SER A 96 7.11 1.40 9.37
C SER A 96 5.99 1.50 8.33
N ASP A 97 5.84 2.68 7.71
CA ASP A 97 4.89 2.93 6.64
C ASP A 97 5.31 2.28 5.32
N ARG A 98 4.33 1.70 4.64
CA ARG A 98 4.52 1.05 3.34
C ARG A 98 3.99 1.92 2.22
N TRP A 99 4.79 2.03 1.16
CA TRP A 99 4.26 2.42 -0.13
C TRP A 99 3.45 1.27 -0.72
N VAL A 100 2.19 1.54 -1.08
CA VAL A 100 1.27 0.54 -1.62
C VAL A 100 1.14 0.75 -3.13
N PRO A 101 1.57 -0.21 -3.96
CA PRO A 101 1.32 -0.20 -5.40
C PRO A 101 -0.14 0.08 -5.74
N TYR A 102 -0.39 0.89 -6.77
CA TYR A 102 -1.76 1.26 -7.17
C TYR A 102 -2.62 0.02 -7.50
N LEU A 103 -2.02 -1.01 -8.10
CA LEU A 103 -2.72 -2.26 -8.42
C LEU A 103 -3.22 -3.01 -7.17
N LEU A 104 -2.46 -3.00 -6.08
CA LEU A 104 -2.90 -3.58 -4.80
C LEU A 104 -4.02 -2.74 -4.18
N HIS A 105 -3.96 -1.43 -4.35
CA HIS A 105 -5.04 -0.54 -3.91
C HIS A 105 -6.36 -0.82 -4.67
N LEU A 106 -6.33 -1.14 -5.97
CA LEU A 106 -7.55 -1.45 -6.74
C LEU A 106 -8.29 -2.72 -6.26
N THR A 107 -7.56 -3.70 -5.74
CA THR A 107 -8.15 -4.97 -5.31
C THR A 107 -8.61 -4.92 -3.85
N ARG A 108 -7.87 -4.21 -2.99
CA ARG A 108 -8.07 -4.19 -1.53
C ARG A 108 -8.52 -2.85 -0.95
N ASN A 109 -8.61 -1.79 -1.76
CA ASN A 109 -8.93 -0.42 -1.35
C ASN A 109 -8.06 0.10 -0.19
N GLY A 110 -6.79 -0.32 -0.12
CA GLY A 110 -5.88 0.04 0.97
C GLY A 110 -6.18 -0.61 2.32
N MET A 111 -7.02 -1.65 2.35
CA MET A 111 -7.37 -2.38 3.56
C MET A 111 -6.57 -3.68 3.73
N GLY A 112 -6.55 -4.17 4.97
CA GLY A 112 -5.92 -5.43 5.36
C GLY A 112 -4.43 -5.33 5.64
N ILE A 113 -3.85 -6.40 6.18
CA ILE A 113 -2.52 -6.38 6.83
C ILE A 113 -1.36 -5.99 5.89
N VAL A 114 -1.46 -6.32 4.60
CA VAL A 114 -0.35 -6.11 3.64
C VAL A 114 -0.37 -4.70 3.04
N ALA A 115 -1.56 -4.12 2.84
CA ALA A 115 -1.76 -2.90 2.07
C ALA A 115 -2.28 -1.71 2.90
N SER A 116 -2.20 -1.78 4.23
CA SER A 116 -2.60 -0.72 5.16
C SER A 116 -1.42 -0.22 6.01
N ASN A 117 -1.57 0.97 6.57
CA ASN A 117 -0.62 1.67 7.45
C ASN A 117 -1.31 2.21 8.71
N GLY A 118 -0.53 2.74 9.66
CA GLY A 118 -1.01 3.38 10.88
C GLY A 118 -1.79 2.45 11.82
N ASN A 119 -2.77 3.02 12.54
CA ASN A 119 -3.56 2.29 13.55
C ASN A 119 -4.34 1.13 12.93
N HIS A 120 -4.90 1.29 11.73
CA HIS A 120 -5.61 0.20 11.05
C HIS A 120 -4.73 -1.03 10.86
N TRP A 121 -3.49 -0.84 10.37
CA TRP A 121 -2.53 -1.93 10.26
C TRP A 121 -2.18 -2.56 11.60
N LEU A 122 -1.97 -1.74 12.63
CA LEU A 122 -1.57 -2.20 13.96
C LEU A 122 -2.67 -3.07 14.61
N HIS A 123 -3.92 -2.63 14.56
CA HIS A 123 -5.07 -3.37 15.09
C HIS A 123 -5.25 -4.71 14.35
N HIS A 124 -5.26 -4.67 13.02
CA HIS A 124 -5.39 -5.88 12.19
C HIS A 124 -4.23 -6.84 12.42
N ARG A 125 -2.98 -6.36 12.49
CA ARG A 125 -1.80 -7.21 12.76
C ARG A 125 -1.87 -7.88 14.13
N ARG A 126 -2.20 -7.14 15.19
CA ARG A 126 -2.30 -7.69 16.56
C ARG A 126 -3.38 -8.77 16.65
N PHE A 127 -4.57 -8.46 16.12
CA PHE A 127 -5.66 -9.43 16.02
C PHE A 127 -5.24 -10.68 15.25
N SER A 128 -4.66 -10.50 14.07
CA SER A 128 -4.29 -11.63 13.20
C SER A 128 -3.25 -12.54 13.87
N LEU A 129 -2.22 -11.95 14.49
CA LEU A 129 -1.19 -12.72 15.18
C LEU A 129 -1.73 -13.48 16.39
N HIS A 130 -2.66 -12.88 17.14
CA HIS A 130 -3.33 -13.53 18.25
C HIS A 130 -4.14 -14.74 17.76
N VAL A 131 -5.02 -14.52 16.79
CA VAL A 131 -5.90 -15.55 16.24
C VAL A 131 -5.10 -16.70 15.61
N LEU A 132 -4.07 -16.39 14.81
CA LEU A 132 -3.23 -17.43 14.21
C LEU A 132 -2.50 -18.27 15.27
N ARG A 133 -2.05 -17.67 16.38
CA ARG A 133 -1.43 -18.42 17.49
C ARG A 133 -2.43 -19.33 18.20
N ASN A 134 -3.66 -18.87 18.43
CA ASN A 134 -4.72 -19.70 19.03
C ASN A 134 -5.05 -20.90 18.14
N PHE A 135 -5.08 -20.72 16.82
CA PHE A 135 -5.28 -21.79 15.85
C PHE A 135 -4.04 -22.65 15.57
N GLY A 136 -2.98 -22.54 16.37
CA GLY A 136 -1.83 -23.42 16.30
C GLY A 136 -0.80 -23.06 15.23
N LEU A 137 -0.71 -21.79 14.82
CA LEU A 137 0.44 -21.33 14.03
C LEU A 137 1.74 -21.64 14.81
N GLY A 138 2.58 -22.51 14.24
CA GLY A 138 3.80 -23.02 14.88
C GLY A 138 3.60 -24.30 15.72
N ARG A 139 2.45 -24.96 15.62
CA ARG A 139 2.13 -26.27 16.21
C ARG A 139 1.72 -27.26 15.12
N ASN A 140 1.84 -28.57 15.38
CA ASN A 140 1.54 -29.62 14.39
C ASN A 140 0.06 -29.65 13.95
N ILE A 141 -0.87 -29.13 14.75
CA ILE A 141 -2.32 -29.11 14.43
C ILE A 141 -2.60 -28.37 13.10
N ILE A 142 -1.85 -27.30 12.80
CA ILE A 142 -2.08 -26.56 11.55
C ILE A 142 -1.53 -27.31 10.34
N GLU A 143 -0.51 -28.14 10.53
CA GLU A 143 0.08 -28.97 9.47
C GLU A 143 -0.93 -30.02 9.00
N GLU A 144 -1.55 -30.76 9.92
CA GLU A 144 -2.58 -31.76 9.60
C GLU A 144 -3.73 -31.13 8.81
N ARG A 145 -4.23 -29.98 9.26
CA ARG A 145 -5.33 -29.27 8.59
C ARG A 145 -4.95 -28.76 7.19
N ILE A 146 -3.70 -28.34 6.98
CA ILE A 146 -3.21 -27.97 5.65
C ILE A 146 -3.18 -29.20 4.73
N MET A 147 -2.73 -30.34 5.23
CA MET A 147 -2.64 -31.58 4.45
C MET A 147 -4.02 -32.12 4.07
N GLU A 148 -5.02 -32.01 4.97
CA GLU A 148 -6.42 -32.35 4.67
C GLU A 148 -6.98 -31.48 3.54
N GLU A 149 -6.85 -30.16 3.65
CA GLU A 149 -7.35 -29.22 2.63
C GLU A 149 -6.63 -29.34 1.28
N PHE A 150 -5.35 -29.72 1.30
CA PHE A 150 -4.57 -29.96 0.07
C PHE A 150 -5.16 -31.09 -0.78
N ASN A 151 -5.79 -32.08 -0.15
CA ASN A 151 -6.34 -33.24 -0.85
C ASN A 151 -7.78 -33.05 -1.36
N LEU A 152 -8.45 -31.96 -0.98
CA LEU A 152 -9.91 -31.83 -1.14
C LEU A 152 -10.37 -30.74 -2.11
N ASN A 153 -9.50 -29.83 -2.55
CA ASN A 153 -9.94 -28.55 -3.11
C ASN A 153 -9.33 -28.23 -4.49
N ASP A 154 -9.68 -29.02 -5.51
CA ASP A 154 -9.22 -28.85 -6.90
C ASP A 154 -9.48 -27.44 -7.46
N ASP A 155 -10.61 -26.84 -7.12
CA ASP A 155 -10.99 -25.48 -7.51
C ASP A 155 -10.00 -24.43 -6.97
N PHE A 156 -9.57 -24.59 -5.72
CA PHE A 156 -8.58 -23.71 -5.12
C PHE A 156 -7.24 -23.81 -5.86
N PHE A 157 -6.77 -25.03 -6.15
CA PHE A 157 -5.51 -25.23 -6.89
C PHE A 157 -5.60 -24.72 -8.32
N ALA A 158 -6.74 -24.89 -9.00
CA ALA A 158 -6.98 -24.32 -10.32
C ALA A 158 -6.84 -22.79 -10.29
N MET A 159 -7.35 -22.14 -9.25
CA MET A 159 -7.23 -20.70 -9.08
C MET A 159 -5.83 -20.26 -8.67
N LYS A 160 -5.18 -20.99 -7.76
CA LYS A 160 -3.79 -20.77 -7.35
C LYS A 160 -2.86 -20.80 -8.56
N ARG A 161 -2.99 -21.80 -9.44
CA ARG A 161 -2.21 -21.89 -10.69
C ARG A 161 -2.37 -20.65 -11.57
N LYS A 162 -3.58 -20.08 -11.65
CA LYS A 162 -3.81 -18.82 -12.40
C LYS A 162 -3.08 -17.64 -11.76
N VAL A 163 -3.12 -17.53 -10.42
CA VAL A 163 -2.42 -16.48 -9.67
C VAL A 163 -0.91 -16.61 -9.82
N ASP A 164 -0.36 -17.82 -9.65
CA ASP A 164 1.08 -18.11 -9.77
C ASP A 164 1.59 -17.77 -11.18
N ASN A 165 0.84 -18.14 -12.23
CA ASN A 165 1.19 -17.82 -13.61
C ASN A 165 1.22 -16.31 -13.88
N ILE A 166 0.30 -15.55 -13.28
CA ILE A 166 0.34 -14.09 -13.36
C ILE A 166 1.49 -13.52 -12.55
N ALA A 167 1.74 -14.00 -11.33
CA ALA A 167 2.84 -13.53 -10.48
C ALA A 167 4.19 -13.63 -11.22
N ASN A 168 4.41 -14.70 -11.98
CA ASN A 168 5.61 -14.89 -12.80
C ASN A 168 5.69 -13.97 -14.03
N LYS A 169 4.56 -13.38 -14.46
CA LYS A 169 4.47 -12.47 -15.62
C LYS A 169 4.45 -10.99 -15.22
N VAL A 170 4.21 -10.71 -13.94
CA VAL A 170 4.26 -9.35 -13.38
C VAL A 170 5.70 -8.88 -13.42
N SER A 171 5.93 -7.80 -14.15
CA SER A 171 7.21 -7.10 -14.16
C SER A 171 7.29 -6.20 -12.94
N PHE A 172 8.52 -5.96 -12.48
CA PHE A 172 8.81 -4.93 -11.49
C PHE A 172 8.22 -3.56 -11.87
N LEU A 173 8.13 -3.22 -13.16
CA LEU A 173 7.51 -1.97 -13.62
C LEU A 173 6.00 -1.90 -13.38
N ASP A 174 5.31 -3.05 -13.37
CA ASP A 174 3.86 -3.08 -13.13
C ASP A 174 3.52 -2.66 -11.69
N LEU A 175 4.47 -2.76 -10.74
CA LEU A 175 4.30 -2.26 -9.38
C LEU A 175 4.18 -0.73 -9.34
N PHE A 176 4.84 -0.03 -10.26
CA PHE A 176 4.81 1.43 -10.38
C PHE A 176 3.70 1.94 -11.28
N ALA A 177 2.72 1.09 -11.60
CA ALA A 177 1.52 1.50 -12.31
C ALA A 177 0.84 2.67 -11.59
N HIS A 178 0.45 3.70 -12.35
CA HIS A 178 -0.34 4.82 -11.84
C HIS A 178 -1.70 4.87 -12.52
N LYS A 179 -2.68 5.53 -11.88
CA LYS A 179 -4.05 5.68 -12.40
C LYS A 179 -4.10 6.09 -13.88
N PHE A 180 -3.26 7.03 -14.32
CA PHE A 180 -3.27 7.50 -15.72
C PHE A 180 -2.88 6.40 -16.71
N MET A 181 -2.06 5.43 -16.31
CA MET A 181 -1.62 4.34 -17.19
C MET A 181 -2.78 3.43 -17.57
N LEU A 182 -3.80 3.32 -16.72
CA LEU A 182 -5.03 2.57 -17.01
C LEU A 182 -5.94 3.29 -18.01
N SER A 183 -5.72 4.58 -18.27
CA SER A 183 -6.42 5.29 -19.35
C SER A 183 -5.86 4.93 -20.73
N ILE A 184 -4.64 4.39 -20.81
CA ILE A 184 -3.99 4.02 -22.07
C ILE A 184 -4.48 2.62 -22.49
N PRO A 185 -5.11 2.44 -23.68
CA PRO A 185 -5.78 1.18 -24.03
C PRO A 185 -4.90 -0.07 -23.99
N LEU A 186 -3.65 0.02 -24.45
CA LEU A 186 -2.68 -1.09 -24.43
C LEU A 186 -2.31 -1.52 -23.01
N LEU A 187 -2.02 -0.55 -22.12
CA LEU A 187 -1.67 -0.82 -20.73
C LEU A 187 -2.89 -1.31 -19.93
N ARG A 188 -4.08 -0.76 -20.21
CA ARG A 188 -5.33 -1.23 -19.61
C ARG A 188 -5.55 -2.72 -19.87
N ARG A 189 -5.42 -3.18 -21.11
CA ARG A 189 -5.52 -4.61 -21.46
C ARG A 189 -4.53 -5.47 -20.68
N ARG A 190 -3.30 -4.98 -20.48
CA ARG A 190 -2.29 -5.66 -19.66
C ARG A 190 -2.72 -5.75 -18.20
N TYR A 191 -3.14 -4.64 -17.59
CA TYR A 191 -3.53 -4.63 -16.18
C TYR A 191 -4.83 -5.39 -15.92
N ASP A 192 -5.80 -5.37 -16.83
CA ASP A 192 -7.02 -6.18 -16.73
C ASP A 192 -6.68 -7.68 -16.70
N ARG A 193 -5.68 -8.11 -17.49
CA ARG A 193 -5.18 -9.49 -17.48
C ARG A 193 -4.46 -9.84 -16.18
N ILE A 194 -3.68 -8.91 -15.62
CA ILE A 194 -2.99 -9.09 -14.34
C ILE A 194 -4.01 -9.18 -13.19
N LEU A 195 -5.00 -8.29 -13.16
CA LEU A 195 -5.98 -8.19 -12.08
C LEU A 195 -7.10 -9.23 -12.18
N GLY A 196 -7.38 -9.76 -13.38
CA GLY A 196 -8.46 -10.73 -13.62
C GLY A 196 -8.49 -11.91 -12.63
N PRO A 197 -7.40 -12.66 -12.44
CA PRO A 197 -7.36 -13.76 -11.47
C PRO A 197 -7.57 -13.31 -10.02
N PHE A 198 -7.06 -12.13 -9.64
CA PHE A 198 -7.31 -11.58 -8.31
C PHE A 198 -8.80 -11.25 -8.10
N TYR A 199 -9.50 -10.77 -9.13
CA TYR A 199 -10.95 -10.58 -9.06
C TYR A 199 -11.72 -11.90 -8.99
N GLN A 200 -11.30 -12.94 -9.71
CA GLN A 200 -11.89 -14.28 -9.61
C GLN A 200 -11.73 -14.84 -8.19
N LEU A 201 -10.53 -14.73 -7.61
CA LEU A 201 -10.25 -15.14 -6.24
C LEU A 201 -11.06 -14.36 -5.21
N LYS A 202 -11.14 -13.04 -5.38
CA LYS A 202 -11.98 -12.19 -4.53
C LYS A 202 -13.46 -12.59 -4.61
N ALA A 203 -13.96 -12.92 -5.79
CA ALA A 203 -15.34 -13.35 -5.98
C ALA A 203 -15.61 -14.73 -5.36
N TYR A 204 -14.67 -15.67 -5.48
CA TYR A 204 -14.75 -16.99 -4.87
C TYR A 204 -14.80 -16.91 -3.34
N ILE A 205 -13.85 -16.19 -2.73
CA ILE A 205 -13.81 -15.96 -1.27
C ILE A 205 -15.09 -15.25 -0.80
N ARG A 206 -15.58 -14.28 -1.57
CA ARG A 206 -16.85 -13.61 -1.26
C ARG A 206 -18.02 -14.59 -1.26
N GLY A 207 -18.10 -15.48 -2.25
CA GLY A 207 -19.16 -16.49 -2.32
C GLY A 207 -19.17 -17.41 -1.10
N GLN A 208 -17.99 -17.84 -0.64
CA GLN A 208 -17.87 -18.63 0.59
C GLN A 208 -18.30 -17.86 1.83
N LEU A 209 -17.91 -16.59 1.94
CA LEU A 209 -18.28 -15.73 3.06
C LEU A 209 -19.80 -15.51 3.14
N GLU A 210 -20.47 -15.26 2.01
CA GLU A 210 -21.92 -15.06 2.00
C GLU A 210 -22.69 -16.34 2.36
N ARG A 211 -22.23 -17.52 1.90
CA ARG A 211 -22.79 -18.81 2.35
C ARG A 211 -22.61 -18.99 3.85
N ARG A 212 -21.42 -18.71 4.38
CA ARG A 212 -21.14 -18.79 5.82
C ARG A 212 -22.06 -17.89 6.63
N LYS A 213 -22.28 -16.64 6.20
CA LYS A 213 -23.23 -15.73 6.84
C LYS A 213 -24.66 -16.27 6.83
N ALA A 214 -25.10 -16.86 5.72
CA ALA A 214 -26.41 -17.48 5.62
C ALA A 214 -26.55 -18.69 6.58
N ASP A 215 -25.52 -19.54 6.67
CA ASP A 215 -25.49 -20.68 7.60
C ASP A 215 -25.52 -20.23 9.07
N ILE A 216 -24.85 -19.12 9.42
CA ILE A 216 -24.91 -18.50 10.75
C ILE A 216 -26.32 -17.97 11.03
N ALA A 217 -26.92 -17.27 10.07
CA ALA A 217 -28.29 -16.74 10.21
C ALA A 217 -29.34 -17.85 10.32
N ALA A 218 -29.12 -18.99 9.66
CA ALA A 218 -29.98 -20.17 9.75
C ALA A 218 -29.72 -21.03 11.01
N GLY A 219 -28.74 -20.68 11.85
CA GLY A 219 -28.36 -21.44 13.04
C GLY A 219 -27.64 -22.76 12.77
N LYS A 220 -27.25 -23.03 11.52
CA LYS A 220 -26.52 -24.25 11.10
C LYS A 220 -25.03 -24.19 11.47
N HIS A 221 -24.46 -22.98 11.51
CA HIS A 221 -23.07 -22.74 11.92
C HIS A 221 -23.05 -21.96 13.22
N LEU A 222 -22.69 -22.64 14.31
CA LEU A 222 -22.55 -22.03 15.63
C LEU A 222 -21.17 -21.36 15.74
N LEU A 223 -21.16 -20.15 16.30
CA LEU A 223 -19.96 -19.40 16.61
C LEU A 223 -19.58 -19.68 18.07
N ASP A 224 -18.53 -20.46 18.28
CA ASP A 224 -17.91 -20.66 19.59
C ASP A 224 -17.21 -19.37 20.06
N GLU A 225 -16.88 -19.24 21.36
CA GLU A 225 -16.35 -17.99 21.94
C GLU A 225 -15.10 -17.43 21.22
N GLU A 226 -14.21 -18.30 20.72
CA GLU A 226 -13.03 -17.91 19.94
C GLU A 226 -13.18 -18.11 18.42
N GLY A 227 -14.27 -18.72 17.96
CA GLY A 227 -14.48 -19.14 16.57
C GLY A 227 -13.66 -20.38 16.18
N ARG A 228 -14.09 -21.10 15.14
CA ARG A 228 -13.43 -22.34 14.67
C ARG A 228 -12.38 -22.12 13.59
N ASP A 229 -12.42 -20.95 12.98
CA ASP A 229 -11.48 -20.50 11.96
C ASP A 229 -11.24 -18.98 12.07
N TYR A 230 -10.31 -18.49 11.25
CA TYR A 230 -9.97 -17.07 11.21
C TYR A 230 -11.15 -16.18 10.83
N VAL A 231 -12.06 -16.65 9.98
CA VAL A 231 -13.22 -15.89 9.51
C VAL A 231 -14.22 -15.72 10.65
N ASP A 232 -14.51 -16.79 11.39
CA ASP A 232 -15.37 -16.78 12.57
C ASP A 232 -14.83 -15.83 13.64
N ALA A 233 -13.53 -15.94 13.96
CA ALA A 233 -12.87 -15.04 14.90
C ALA A 233 -12.97 -13.58 14.46
N TYR A 234 -12.83 -13.31 13.15
CA TYR A 234 -12.96 -11.96 12.60
C TYR A 234 -14.39 -11.42 12.69
N LEU A 235 -15.40 -12.27 12.43
CA LEU A 235 -16.81 -11.90 12.54
C LEU A 235 -17.19 -11.60 14.00
N ILE A 236 -16.72 -12.42 14.95
CA ILE A 236 -16.91 -12.20 16.39
C ILE A 236 -16.29 -10.87 16.81
N LYS A 237 -15.03 -10.62 16.42
CA LYS A 237 -14.34 -9.36 16.76
C LYS A 237 -15.03 -8.14 16.17
N MET A 238 -15.48 -8.24 14.92
CA MET A 238 -16.26 -7.18 14.27
C MET A 238 -17.55 -6.91 15.03
N ALA A 239 -18.29 -7.95 15.45
CA ALA A 239 -19.51 -7.78 16.23
C ALA A 239 -19.27 -7.18 17.63
N GLN A 240 -18.16 -7.53 18.29
CA GLN A 240 -17.74 -6.94 19.56
C GLN A 240 -17.44 -5.44 19.41
N GLU A 241 -16.62 -5.06 18.42
CA GLU A 241 -16.27 -3.65 18.20
C GLU A 241 -17.49 -2.80 17.80
N MET A 242 -18.42 -3.35 17.02
CA MET A 242 -19.67 -2.65 16.68
C MET A 242 -20.55 -2.39 17.91
N LYS A 243 -20.51 -3.26 18.94
CA LYS A 243 -21.23 -3.06 20.21
C LYS A 243 -20.53 -2.03 21.09
N GLU A 244 -19.20 -2.07 21.17
CA GLU A 244 -18.41 -1.22 22.07
C GLU A 244 -18.23 0.21 21.53
N ASN A 245 -17.95 0.38 20.24
CA ASN A 245 -17.72 1.69 19.64
C ASN A 245 -18.17 1.75 18.17
N PRO A 246 -19.46 2.03 17.89
CA PRO A 246 -20.00 2.01 16.54
C PRO A 246 -19.47 3.13 15.61
N LYS A 247 -18.81 4.17 16.15
CA LYS A 247 -18.35 5.33 15.38
C LYS A 247 -16.92 5.20 14.85
N ASP A 248 -16.08 4.40 15.49
CA ASP A 248 -14.66 4.23 15.13
C ASP A 248 -14.28 2.74 15.16
N THR A 249 -14.68 2.02 14.10
CA THR A 249 -14.42 0.58 13.95
C THR A 249 -13.27 0.34 12.98
N TYR A 250 -12.28 -0.44 13.42
CA TYR A 250 -11.18 -0.87 12.54
C TYR A 250 -11.59 -2.07 11.69
N PHE A 251 -12.60 -2.80 12.15
CA PHE A 251 -13.18 -3.97 11.51
C PHE A 251 -14.53 -3.57 10.91
N THR A 252 -14.59 -3.38 9.60
CA THR A 252 -15.81 -2.99 8.90
C THR A 252 -16.31 -4.13 8.00
N SER A 253 -17.63 -4.21 7.80
CA SER A 253 -18.27 -5.08 6.81
C SER A 253 -18.01 -4.61 5.37
N VAL A 254 -17.56 -3.37 5.20
CA VAL A 254 -17.28 -2.71 3.94
C VAL A 254 -15.85 -3.03 3.45
N THR A 255 -15.53 -4.32 3.36
CA THR A 255 -14.44 -4.81 2.51
C THR A 255 -14.91 -5.19 1.10
N LEU A 256 -16.18 -4.93 0.77
CA LEU A 256 -16.80 -5.34 -0.49
C LEU A 256 -17.69 -4.21 -1.07
N PRO A 257 -17.20 -3.38 -2.01
CA PRO A 257 -18.09 -2.51 -2.76
C PRO A 257 -18.96 -3.41 -3.66
N GLY A 258 -20.28 -3.29 -3.49
CA GLY A 258 -21.28 -4.10 -4.19
C GLY A 258 -22.70 -4.01 -3.61
N LEU A 259 -22.85 -3.55 -2.36
CA LEU A 259 -24.15 -3.28 -1.71
C LEU A 259 -24.46 -1.79 -1.55
N ALA A 260 -23.89 -0.92 -2.39
CA ALA A 260 -24.38 0.44 -2.55
C ALA A 260 -25.12 0.53 -3.89
N GLY A 261 -26.38 0.09 -3.89
CA GLY A 261 -27.35 0.57 -4.87
C GLY A 261 -27.39 2.10 -4.77
N LYS A 262 -27.08 2.77 -5.89
CA LYS A 262 -27.41 4.16 -6.23
C LYS A 262 -27.64 5.11 -5.02
N SER A 263 -26.58 5.74 -4.50
CA SER A 263 -26.65 7.10 -3.90
C SER A 263 -25.33 7.67 -3.32
N VAL A 264 -24.21 6.95 -3.31
CA VAL A 264 -22.97 7.51 -2.70
C VAL A 264 -22.11 8.33 -3.67
N LEU A 265 -22.42 8.31 -4.97
CA LEU A 265 -21.73 9.14 -5.98
C LEU A 265 -22.17 10.62 -5.99
N GLN A 266 -23.09 11.03 -5.10
CA GLN A 266 -23.42 12.45 -4.86
C GLN A 266 -22.91 12.99 -3.52
N ALA A 267 -22.26 12.17 -2.67
CA ALA A 267 -21.72 12.62 -1.39
C ALA A 267 -20.21 12.94 -1.42
N MET A 268 -19.50 12.67 -2.53
CA MET A 268 -18.04 12.84 -2.62
C MET A 268 -17.59 14.08 -3.42
N THR A 269 -18.45 15.08 -3.64
CA THR A 269 -18.04 16.37 -4.24
C THR A 269 -18.05 17.57 -3.30
N LYS A 270 -18.26 17.40 -1.98
CA LYS A 270 -18.17 18.54 -1.04
C LYS A 270 -17.62 18.19 0.35
N VAL A 271 -16.43 17.59 0.45
CA VAL A 271 -15.59 17.81 1.66
C VAL A 271 -14.12 17.75 1.26
N CYS A 272 -13.47 18.91 1.19
CA CYS A 272 -12.02 19.02 1.07
C CYS A 272 -11.42 18.86 2.48
N PRO A 273 -10.56 17.86 2.76
CA PRO A 273 -10.02 17.58 4.11
C PRO A 273 -9.16 18.71 4.69
N CYS A 274 -8.76 19.68 3.87
CA CYS A 274 -7.86 20.76 4.26
C CYS A 274 -8.55 21.82 5.14
N ARG A 275 -9.89 21.93 5.12
CA ARG A 275 -10.64 22.98 5.84
C ARG A 275 -10.97 22.60 7.29
N ASP A 276 -11.22 21.31 7.54
CA ASP A 276 -11.55 20.78 8.88
C ASP A 276 -10.34 20.70 9.80
N MET A 277 -9.14 20.47 9.26
CA MET A 277 -7.92 20.44 10.08
C MET A 277 -7.61 21.83 10.65
N ILE A 278 -7.82 22.89 9.88
CA ILE A 278 -7.60 24.28 10.31
C ILE A 278 -8.68 24.72 11.31
N ALA A 279 -9.94 24.32 11.10
CA ALA A 279 -11.03 24.59 12.04
C ALA A 279 -10.83 23.88 13.40
N ARG A 280 -10.39 22.61 13.39
CA ARG A 280 -10.07 21.86 14.61
C ARG A 280 -8.86 22.42 15.35
N LEU A 281 -7.87 22.96 14.64
CA LEU A 281 -6.74 23.65 15.27
C LEU A 281 -7.13 24.99 15.91
N ALA A 282 -8.18 25.64 15.40
CA ALA A 282 -8.73 26.87 15.99
C ALA A 282 -9.63 26.59 17.23
N GLU A 283 -10.36 25.47 17.25
CA GLU A 283 -11.23 25.08 18.38
C GLU A 283 -10.46 24.56 19.60
N ILE A 284 -9.26 23.98 19.42
CA ILE A 284 -8.49 23.35 20.51
C ILE A 284 -7.68 24.39 21.33
N GLY A 285 -7.69 25.68 20.96
CA GLY A 285 -7.20 26.76 21.83
C GLY A 285 -5.73 26.63 22.28
N MET A 286 -4.87 25.96 21.51
CA MET A 286 -3.45 25.83 21.85
C MET A 286 -2.73 27.17 21.69
N LYS A 287 -2.50 27.85 22.82
CA LYS A 287 -1.56 28.97 22.94
C LYS A 287 -0.12 28.46 22.73
N ASN A 288 0.68 29.30 22.07
CA ASN A 288 2.06 29.10 21.58
C ASN A 288 3.14 28.80 22.65
N SER A 289 3.03 27.75 23.45
CA SER A 289 4.08 27.45 24.43
C SER A 289 4.10 25.99 24.90
N ALA A 290 4.45 25.05 24.00
CA ALA A 290 4.91 23.72 24.39
C ALA A 290 5.53 22.97 23.19
N ILE A 291 6.69 23.43 22.71
CA ILE A 291 7.58 22.61 21.87
C ILE A 291 9.00 22.75 22.46
N PRO A 292 9.62 21.68 22.98
CA PRO A 292 10.98 21.76 23.52
C PRO A 292 12.02 22.02 22.40
N PRO A 293 13.10 22.76 22.70
CA PRO A 293 14.02 23.29 21.70
C PRO A 293 15.06 22.23 21.31
N LYS A 294 14.86 21.56 20.18
CA LYS A 294 15.94 20.83 19.49
C LYS A 294 15.78 20.88 17.98
N LEU A 295 15.79 22.08 17.42
CA LEU A 295 16.22 22.31 16.04
C LEU A 295 16.58 23.79 15.96
N GLY A 296 17.89 24.07 15.86
CA GLY A 296 18.47 25.40 15.82
C GLY A 296 18.14 26.14 14.53
N VAL A 297 16.88 26.51 14.34
CA VAL A 297 16.42 27.35 13.24
C VAL A 297 15.71 28.55 13.84
N SER A 298 16.16 29.75 13.50
CA SER A 298 15.60 30.99 14.06
C SER A 298 14.17 31.21 13.56
N LEU A 299 13.29 31.66 14.45
CA LEU A 299 11.86 31.93 14.20
C LEU A 299 11.62 32.90 13.03
N GLY A 300 12.60 33.74 12.68
CA GLY A 300 12.52 34.66 11.55
C GLY A 300 12.46 33.97 10.17
N THR A 301 13.01 32.76 10.05
CA THR A 301 12.98 31.98 8.79
C THR A 301 11.62 31.34 8.56
N VAL A 302 10.91 30.96 9.62
CA VAL A 302 9.59 30.31 9.55
C VAL A 302 8.51 31.32 9.13
N GLN A 303 8.60 32.57 9.59
CA GLN A 303 7.61 33.61 9.25
C GLN A 303 7.67 34.07 7.78
N LYS A 304 8.80 33.90 7.08
CA LYS A 304 8.92 34.24 5.65
C LYS A 304 8.25 33.22 4.72
N VAL A 305 8.11 31.98 5.16
CA VAL A 305 7.51 30.90 4.35
C VAL A 305 5.98 30.92 4.42
N LEU A 306 5.40 31.49 5.48
CA LEU A 306 3.94 31.51 5.69
C LEU A 306 3.22 32.70 5.02
N LYS A 307 3.91 33.52 4.23
CA LYS A 307 3.34 34.68 3.51
C LYS A 307 3.49 34.62 1.98
N GLN A 308 3.83 33.46 1.41
CA GLN A 308 3.76 33.20 -0.04
C GLN A 308 2.87 31.97 -0.28
#